data_AF-A0A7W5FNT2-F1
#
_entry.id   AF-A0A7W5FNT2-F1
#
_cell.length_a   1.000
_cell.length_b   1.000
_cell.length_c   1.000
_cell.angle_alpha   90.00
_cell.angle_beta   90.00
_cell.angle_gamma   90.00
#
_symmetry.space_group_name_H-M   'P 1'
#
loop_
_entity.id
_entity.type
_entity.pdbx_description
1 polymer ?
#
loop_
_entity_poly.entity_id
_entity_poly.type
_entity_poly.pdbx_seq_one_letter_code
_entity_poly.pdbx_strand_id
1 'polypeptide(L)'
;MTIWHHIKLCETIEYGVNEEGYEYWEAEIQDWNEKSKEATDLVAIRLVYNDDNEQLTTDVEYLVAHAQEEANAAQLVEEAKQILLLRARAELGTDVELA
;
A
#
# COMPACT_ATOMS: atom_id res chain seq x y z
N MET A 1 13.04 2.65 -30.27
CA MET A 1 13.46 3.31 -29.01
C MET A 1 12.76 2.56 -27.89
N THR A 2 13.50 1.84 -27.06
CA THR A 2 12.93 1.07 -25.96
C THR A 2 12.50 2.03 -24.86
N ILE A 3 11.27 1.91 -24.37
CA ILE A 3 10.79 2.62 -23.19
C ILE A 3 10.97 1.66 -22.02
N TRP A 4 11.62 2.12 -20.95
CA TRP A 4 11.80 1.35 -19.74
C TRP A 4 10.72 1.74 -18.73
N HIS A 5 10.14 0.71 -18.14
CA HIS A 5 9.11 0.78 -17.11
C HIS A 5 9.66 0.07 -15.88
N HIS A 6 9.42 0.64 -14.71
CA HIS A 6 9.87 0.07 -13.44
C HIS A 6 8.71 0.08 -12.45
N ILE A 7 8.23 -1.11 -12.10
CA ILE A 7 7.25 -1.29 -11.04
C ILE A 7 7.99 -1.23 -9.71
N LYS A 8 7.56 -0.36 -8.80
CA LYS A 8 8.15 -0.20 -7.47
C LYS A 8 7.10 0.18 -6.44
N LEU A 9 7.42 -0.09 -5.17
CA LEU A 9 6.68 0.49 -4.05
C LEU A 9 7.01 1.99 -3.94
N CYS A 10 5.99 2.81 -3.73
CA CYS A 10 6.15 4.22 -3.42
C CYS A 10 6.86 4.37 -2.06
N GLU A 11 7.81 5.30 -1.97
CA GLU A 11 8.57 5.54 -0.75
C GLU A 11 7.76 6.30 0.32
N THR A 12 6.62 6.87 -0.08
CA THR A 12 5.76 7.63 0.83
C THR A 12 4.61 6.75 1.30
N ILE A 13 4.37 6.78 2.61
CA ILE A 13 3.19 6.18 3.24
C ILE A 13 2.25 7.33 3.56
N GLU A 14 1.03 7.25 3.07
CA GLU A 14 -0.02 8.19 3.45
C GLU A 14 -0.66 7.76 4.77
N TYR A 15 -1.11 8.73 5.56
CA TYR A 15 -1.85 8.50 6.79
C TYR A 15 -3.10 9.37 6.79
N GLY A 16 -4.21 8.80 7.26
CA GLY A 16 -5.46 9.51 7.38
C GLY A 16 -6.47 8.84 8.29
N VAL A 17 -7.69 9.34 8.24
CA VAL A 17 -8.84 8.81 8.97
C VAL A 17 -9.97 8.60 7.97
N ASN A 18 -10.57 7.41 7.96
CA ASN A 18 -11.65 7.08 7.05
C ASN A 18 -13.00 7.70 7.47
N GLU A 19 -14.06 7.49 6.69
CA GLU A 19 -15.39 8.04 6.98
C GLU A 19 -16.00 7.54 8.29
N GLU A 20 -15.54 6.39 8.78
CA GLU A 20 -15.98 5.77 10.04
C GLU A 20 -15.21 6.28 11.26
N GLY A 21 -14.15 7.08 11.05
CA GLY A 21 -13.30 7.60 12.12
C GLY A 21 -12.08 6.72 12.44
N TYR A 22 -11.85 5.65 11.67
CA TYR A 22 -10.72 4.75 11.86
C TYR A 22 -9.45 5.26 11.17
N GLU A 23 -8.33 5.15 11.87
CA GLU A 23 -7.01 5.51 11.34
C GLU A 23 -6.59 4.54 10.24
N TYR A 24 -5.92 5.05 9.21
CA TYR A 24 -5.37 4.20 8.15
C TYR A 24 -3.98 4.67 7.69
N TRP A 25 -3.22 3.71 7.19
CA TRP A 25 -1.97 3.91 6.47
C TRP A 25 -2.09 3.33 5.07
N GLU A 26 -1.63 4.05 4.06
CA GLU A 26 -1.69 3.61 2.66
C GLU A 26 -0.30 3.62 2.02
N ALA A 27 0.00 2.56 1.28
CA ALA A 27 1.17 2.48 0.42
C ALA A 27 0.73 2.10 -1.00
N GLU A 28 1.41 2.65 -1.99
CA GLU A 28 1.08 2.46 -3.39
C GLU A 28 2.19 1.73 -4.14
N ILE A 29 1.82 0.86 -5.06
CA ILE A 29 2.74 0.31 -6.06
C ILE A 29 2.52 1.07 -7.35
N GLN A 30 3.60 1.60 -7.91
CA GLN A 30 3.55 2.49 -9.07
C GLN A 30 4.40 1.92 -10.23
N ASP A 31 3.91 2.07 -11.46
CA ASP A 31 4.73 1.94 -12.67
C ASP A 31 5.38 3.28 -12.98
N TRP A 32 6.70 3.31 -12.97
CA TRP A 32 7.48 4.48 -13.33
C TRP A 32 7.91 4.44 -14.79
N ASN A 33 7.41 5.39 -15.57
CA ASN A 33 7.83 5.58 -16.96
C ASN A 33 9.10 6.43 -17.02
N GLU A 34 10.24 5.84 -17.39
CA GLU A 34 11.50 6.58 -17.45
C GLU A 34 11.53 7.71 -18.49
N LYS A 35 10.71 7.60 -19.54
CA LYS A 35 10.67 8.54 -20.65
C LYS A 35 9.83 9.76 -20.31
N SER A 36 8.63 9.58 -19.76
CA SER A 36 7.76 10.70 -19.38
C SER A 36 8.04 11.23 -17.98
N LYS A 37 8.76 10.48 -17.13
CA LYS A 37 8.99 10.79 -15.70
C LYS A 37 7.68 10.86 -14.92
N GLU A 38 6.71 10.04 -15.32
CA GLU A 38 5.41 9.93 -14.69
C GLU A 38 5.31 8.58 -13.95
N ALA A 39 4.68 8.62 -12.79
CA ALA A 39 4.25 7.43 -12.05
C ALA A 39 2.77 7.17 -12.36
N THR A 40 2.39 5.91 -12.48
CA THR A 40 0.99 5.49 -12.53
C THR A 40 0.74 4.50 -11.42
N ASP A 41 -0.26 4.78 -10.59
CA ASP A 41 -0.62 3.92 -9.48
C ASP A 41 -1.29 2.65 -10.02
N LEU A 42 -0.73 1.51 -9.62
CA LEU A 42 -1.17 0.19 -10.04
C LEU A 42 -2.01 -0.48 -8.96
N VAL A 43 -1.55 -0.36 -7.71
CA VAL A 43 -2.15 -1.01 -6.54
C VAL A 43 -2.07 -0.06 -5.36
N ALA A 44 -3.18 0.16 -4.68
CA ALA A 44 -3.23 0.81 -3.38
C ALA A 44 -3.41 -0.26 -2.30
N ILE A 45 -2.57 -0.22 -1.27
CA ILE A 45 -2.63 -1.12 -0.11
C ILE A 45 -2.92 -0.26 1.10
N ARG A 46 -4.08 -0.45 1.72
CA ARG A 46 -4.48 0.25 2.94
C ARG A 46 -4.43 -0.70 4.11
N LEU A 47 -3.94 -0.19 5.22
CA LEU A 47 -4.02 -0.81 6.53
C LEU A 47 -4.90 0.07 7.40
N VAL A 48 -6.04 -0.46 7.87
CA VAL A 48 -7.01 0.28 8.69
C VAL A 48 -6.98 -0.29 10.10
N TYR A 49 -6.85 0.59 11.10
CA TYR A 49 -6.94 0.23 12.51
C TYR A 49 -8.34 0.51 13.03
N ASN A 50 -9.05 -0.55 13.40
CA ASN A 50 -10.33 -0.47 14.07
C ASN A 50 -10.08 -0.43 15.59
N ASP A 51 -10.32 0.71 16.22
CA ASP A 51 -10.10 0.93 17.64
C ASP A 51 -11.16 0.25 18.52
N ASP A 52 -12.35 -0.03 17.98
CA ASP A 52 -13.43 -0.72 18.71
C ASP A 52 -13.06 -2.17 19.08
N ASN A 53 -12.28 -2.84 18.23
CA ASN A 53 -11.87 -4.23 18.43
C ASN A 53 -10.35 -4.44 18.49
N GLU A 54 -9.57 -3.36 18.43
CA GLU A 54 -8.10 -3.36 18.43
C GLU A 54 -7.49 -4.22 17.31
N GLN A 55 -8.10 -4.21 16.12
CA GLN A 55 -7.65 -5.02 14.97
C GLN A 55 -7.15 -4.16 13.81
N LEU A 56 -6.15 -4.68 13.11
CA LEU A 56 -5.71 -4.15 11.83
C LEU A 56 -6.27 -4.97 10.68
N THR A 57 -6.93 -4.32 9.72
CA THR A 57 -7.41 -4.95 8.49
C THR A 57 -6.67 -4.37 7.29
N THR A 58 -6.25 -5.24 6.38
CA THR A 58 -5.62 -4.82 5.12
C THR A 58 -6.63 -4.87 3.99
N ASP A 59 -6.73 -3.78 3.24
CA ASP A 59 -7.42 -3.69 1.95
C ASP A 59 -6.39 -3.55 0.82
N VAL A 60 -6.61 -4.25 -0.29
CA VAL A 60 -5.75 -4.19 -1.49
C VAL A 60 -6.62 -3.90 -2.69
N GLU A 61 -6.44 -2.72 -3.26
CA GLU A 61 -7.17 -2.26 -4.43
C GLU A 61 -6.26 -2.25 -5.66
N TYR A 62 -6.62 -3.03 -6.68
CA TYR A 62 -5.93 -3.02 -7.98
C TYR A 62 -6.56 -1.95 -8.88
N LEU A 63 -5.85 -0.85 -9.10
CA LEU A 63 -6.32 0.32 -9.84
C LEU A 63 -6.33 0.09 -11.35
N VAL A 64 -5.53 -0.86 -11.83
CA VAL A 64 -5.49 -1.26 -13.24
C VAL A 64 -5.60 -2.78 -13.39
N ALA A 65 -6.34 -3.23 -14.41
CA ALA A 65 -6.70 -4.65 -14.58
C ALA A 65 -5.50 -5.61 -14.70
N HIS A 66 -4.38 -5.15 -15.26
CA HIS A 66 -3.19 -5.98 -15.47
C HIS A 66 -2.28 -6.03 -14.23
N ALA A 67 -2.49 -5.18 -13.22
CA ALA A 67 -1.66 -5.17 -12.01
C ALA A 67 -1.80 -6.45 -11.18
N GLN A 68 -2.96 -7.11 -11.24
CA GLN A 68 -3.19 -8.37 -10.54
C GLN A 68 -2.39 -9.55 -11.14
N GLU A 69 -2.09 -9.48 -12.44
CA GLU A 69 -1.39 -10.53 -13.19
C GLU A 69 0.14 -10.35 -13.15
N GLU A 70 0.62 -9.17 -12.75
CA GLU A 70 2.03 -8.84 -12.58
C GLU A 70 2.62 -9.53 -11.34
N ALA A 71 3.45 -10.56 -11.54
CA ALA A 71 4.10 -11.29 -10.44
C ALA A 71 4.92 -10.36 -9.51
N ASN A 72 5.49 -9.28 -10.04
CA ASN A 72 6.19 -8.27 -9.25
C ASN A 72 5.26 -7.49 -8.32
N ALA A 73 4.02 -7.21 -8.76
CA ALA A 73 3.04 -6.53 -7.94
C ALA A 73 2.64 -7.39 -6.73
N ALA A 74 2.49 -8.71 -6.90
CA ALA A 74 2.17 -9.61 -5.78
C ALA A 74 3.25 -9.61 -4.68
N GLN A 75 4.54 -9.65 -5.05
CA GLN A 75 5.62 -9.56 -4.07
C GLN A 75 5.65 -8.20 -3.37
N LEU A 76 5.47 -7.12 -4.14
CA LEU A 76 5.46 -5.76 -3.60
C LEU A 76 4.24 -5.51 -2.70
N VAL A 77 3.10 -6.17 -2.95
CA VAL A 77 1.92 -6.11 -2.06
C VAL A 77 2.26 -6.69 -0.69
N GLU A 78 2.93 -7.85 -0.64
CA GLU A 78 3.34 -8.45 0.63
C GLU A 78 4.40 -7.59 1.36
N GLU A 79 5.33 -6.99 0.63
CA GLU A 79 6.30 -6.05 1.19
C GLU A 79 5.60 -4.80 1.77
N ALA A 80 4.67 -4.22 1.02
CA ALA A 80 3.86 -3.08 1.45
C ALA A 80 3.11 -3.38 2.75
N LYS A 81 2.45 -4.55 2.84
CA LYS A 81 1.74 -4.98 4.05
C LYS A 81 2.65 -5.00 5.28
N GLN A 82 3.86 -5.54 5.15
CA GLN A 82 4.81 -5.59 6.25
C GLN A 82 5.28 -4.19 6.66
N ILE A 83 5.55 -3.32 5.69
CA ILE A 83 5.96 -1.93 5.95
C ILE A 83 4.84 -1.16 6.66
N LEU A 84 3.60 -1.28 6.17
CA LEU A 84 2.43 -0.63 6.77
C LEU A 84 2.20 -1.13 8.19
N LEU A 85 2.31 -2.44 8.43
CA LEU A 85 2.18 -3.02 9.78
C LEU A 85 3.24 -2.48 10.73
N LEU A 86 4.50 -2.43 10.30
CA LEU A 86 5.58 -1.86 11.11
C LEU A 86 5.35 -0.38 11.41
N ARG A 87 4.83 0.38 10.43
CA ARG A 87 4.52 1.80 10.60
C ARG A 87 3.38 2.01 11.59
N ALA A 88 2.27 1.28 11.41
CA ALA A 88 1.11 1.35 12.28
C ALA A 88 1.47 1.00 13.73
N ARG A 89 2.22 -0.09 13.97
CA ARG A 89 2.68 -0.45 15.32
C ARG A 89 3.54 0.63 15.96
N ALA A 90 4.44 1.23 15.19
CA ALA A 90 5.30 2.30 15.69
C ALA A 90 4.51 3.56 16.07
N GLU A 91 3.43 3.88 15.36
CA GLU A 91 2.58 5.05 15.63
C GLU A 91 1.56 4.79 16.75
N LEU A 92 0.91 3.63 16.75
CA LEU A 92 -0.09 3.26 17.75
C LEU A 92 0.54 2.87 19.11
N GLY A 93 1.84 2.54 19.13
CA GLY A 93 2.54 2.14 20.36
C GLY A 93 2.06 0.82 20.95
N THR A 94 1.47 -0.05 20.12
CA THR A 94 0.93 -1.35 20.51
C THR A 94 1.32 -2.43 19.50
N ASP A 95 1.43 -3.68 19.97
CA ASP A 95 1.64 -4.87 19.14
C ASP A 95 0.29 -5.39 18.64
N VAL A 96 -0.38 -4.59 17.80
CA VAL A 96 -1.60 -5.01 17.09
C VAL A 96 -1.25 -6.01 16.00
N GLU A 97 -2.08 -7.05 15.85
CA GLU A 97 -1.95 -8.08 14.83
C GLU A 97 -2.90 -7.83 13.66
N LEU A 98 -2.52 -8.31 12.47
CA LEU A 98 -3.40 -8.33 11.31
C LEU A 98 -4.50 -9.36 11.56
N ALA A 99 -5.76 -8.97 11.34
CA ALA A 99 -6.93 -9.83 11.40
C ALA A 99 -7.02 -10.82 10.23
#